data_AF-A0A4S4N6P9-F1
#
_entry.id   AF-A0A4S4N6P9-F1
#
_cell.length_a   1.000
_cell.length_b   1.000
_cell.length_c   1.000
_cell.angle_alpha   90.00
_cell.angle_beta   90.00
_cell.angle_gamma   90.00
#
_symmetry.space_group_name_H-M   'P 1'
#
loop_
_entity.id
_entity.type
_entity.pdbx_description
1 polymer ?
#
loop_
_entity_poly.entity_id
_entity_poly.type
_entity_poly.pdbx_seq_one_letter_code
_entity_poly.pdbx_strand_id
1 'polypeptide(L)'
;MINIFEVFLPQLLRYPNPNDPLNGEAAALLMRHPKEYDVKVKEYVQRYATKEAVDAAMDNDDEDGEDEEMSDIGSISEDEEPGHMDD
;
A
#
# COMPACT_ATOMS: atom_id res chain seq x y z
N MET A 1 -22.68 5.07 -0.53
CA MET A 1 -21.24 4.89 -0.81
C MET A 1 -21.04 4.53 -2.27
N ILE A 2 -21.30 5.45 -3.20
CA ILE A 2 -21.26 5.19 -4.65
C ILE A 2 -19.95 5.71 -5.27
N ASN A 3 -19.42 6.82 -4.74
CA ASN A 3 -18.34 7.56 -5.39
C ASN A 3 -16.94 6.90 -5.33
N ILE A 4 -16.69 5.96 -4.43
CA ILE A 4 -15.33 5.39 -4.26
C ILE A 4 -15.00 4.43 -5.42
N PHE A 5 -15.86 3.46 -5.67
CA PHE A 5 -15.63 2.44 -6.70
C PHE A 5 -15.99 2.92 -8.11
N GLU A 6 -16.98 3.80 -8.23
CA GLU A 6 -17.44 4.27 -9.56
C GLU A 6 -16.66 5.48 -10.08
N VAL A 7 -16.08 6.30 -9.20
CA VAL A 7 -15.41 7.56 -9.58
C VAL A 7 -13.98 7.61 -9.07
N PHE A 8 -13.77 7.57 -7.76
CA PHE A 8 -12.46 7.86 -7.17
C PHE A 8 -11.38 6.87 -7.63
N LEU A 9 -11.60 5.56 -7.45
CA LEU A 9 -10.60 4.54 -7.78
C LEU A 9 -10.32 4.48 -9.29
N PRO A 10 -11.31 4.48 -10.20
CA PRO A 10 -11.03 4.55 -11.64
C PRO A 10 -10.22 5.78 -12.04
N GLN A 11 -10.50 6.95 -11.45
CA GLN A 11 -9.75 8.17 -11.72
C GLN A 11 -8.32 8.10 -11.18
N LEU A 12 -8.14 7.64 -9.94
CA LEU A 12 -6.83 7.50 -9.31
C LEU A 12 -5.92 6.51 -10.06
N LEU A 13 -6.46 5.36 -10.48
CA LEU A 13 -5.70 4.35 -11.24
C LEU A 13 -5.34 4.84 -12.63
N ARG A 14 -6.15 5.73 -13.22
CA ARG A 14 -5.84 6.34 -14.52
C ARG A 14 -4.79 7.44 -14.40
N TYR A 15 -4.86 8.23 -13.34
CA TYR A 15 -4.02 9.40 -13.11
C TYR A 15 -3.50 9.38 -11.66
N PRO A 16 -2.45 8.58 -11.39
CA PRO A 16 -1.83 8.57 -10.07
C PRO A 16 -1.17 9.92 -9.77
N ASN A 17 -1.08 10.29 -8.50
CA ASN A 17 -0.40 11.51 -8.07
C ASN A 17 1.10 11.24 -7.83
N PRO A 18 2.02 11.76 -8.67
CA PRO A 18 3.46 11.52 -8.52
C PRO A 18 4.14 12.50 -7.55
N ASN A 19 3.46 13.57 -7.12
CA ASN A 19 4.06 14.62 -6.28
C ASN A 19 4.15 14.24 -4.80
N ASP A 20 3.36 13.26 -4.37
CA ASP A 20 3.40 12.70 -3.02
C ASP A 20 3.13 11.18 -3.06
N PRO A 21 4.12 10.40 -3.52
CA PRO A 21 3.91 8.99 -3.79
C PRO A 21 4.10 8.14 -2.53
N LEU A 22 3.10 7.32 -2.20
CA LEU A 22 3.26 6.27 -1.19
C LEU A 22 4.23 5.17 -1.68
N ASN A 23 4.21 4.87 -2.98
CA ASN A 23 5.18 3.98 -3.62
C ASN A 23 6.13 4.79 -4.52
N GLY A 24 7.27 5.18 -3.94
CA GLY A 24 8.29 5.98 -4.62
C GLY A 24 8.91 5.29 -5.85
N GLU A 25 9.04 3.96 -5.84
CA GLU A 25 9.58 3.22 -6.99
C GLU A 25 8.62 3.27 -8.19
N ALA A 26 7.33 3.02 -7.94
CA ALA A 26 6.30 3.10 -8.96
C ALA A 26 6.19 4.52 -9.55
N ALA A 27 6.25 5.54 -8.69
CA ALA A 27 6.22 6.94 -9.13
C ALA A 27 7.46 7.31 -9.97
N ALA A 28 8.66 6.93 -9.53
CA ALA A 28 9.88 7.16 -10.29
C ALA A 28 9.86 6.45 -11.65
N LEU A 29 9.37 5.20 -11.69
CA LEU A 29 9.23 4.43 -12.92
C LEU A 29 8.21 5.07 -13.88
N LEU A 30 7.06 5.53 -13.37
CA LEU A 30 6.07 6.23 -14.17
C LEU A 30 6.62 7.54 -14.75
N MET A 31 7.35 8.33 -13.95
CA MET A 31 7.90 9.62 -14.38
C MET A 31 9.02 9.48 -15.42
N ARG A 32 9.88 8.47 -15.28
CA ARG A 32 11.06 8.28 -16.15
C ARG A 32 10.79 7.35 -17.35
N HIS A 33 10.01 6.28 -17.13
CA HIS A 33 9.82 5.18 -18.07
C HIS A 33 8.34 4.73 -18.12
N PRO A 34 7.42 5.57 -18.62
CA PRO A 34 5.98 5.28 -18.56
C PRO A 34 5.57 3.97 -19.28
N LYS A 35 6.26 3.61 -20.36
CA LYS A 35 6.00 2.34 -21.07
C LYS A 35 6.37 1.11 -20.25
N GLU A 36 7.46 1.18 -19.48
CA GLU A 36 7.92 0.08 -18.63
C GLU A 36 7.01 -0.05 -17.40
N TYR A 37 6.54 1.08 -16.87
CA TYR A 37 5.49 1.11 -15.85
C TYR A 37 4.23 0.35 -16.32
N ASP A 38 3.73 0.64 -17.53
CA ASP A 38 2.55 -0.04 -18.08
C ASP A 38 2.74 -1.57 -18.20
N VAL A 39 3.94 -2.01 -18.60
CA VAL A 39 4.27 -3.44 -18.69
C VAL A 39 4.31 -4.06 -17.29
N LYS A 40 4.97 -3.42 -16.33
CA LYS A 40 5.07 -3.88 -14.94
C LYS A 40 3.69 -3.97 -14.29
N VAL A 41 2.82 -2.97 -14.47
CA VAL A 41 1.44 -3.01 -13.97
C VAL A 41 0.67 -4.19 -14.55
N LYS A 42 0.76 -4.45 -15.87
CA LYS A 42 0.08 -5.60 -16.50
C LYS A 42 0.58 -6.94 -15.96
N GLU A 43 1.88 -7.08 -15.74
CA GLU A 43 2.47 -8.28 -15.14
C GLU A 43 1.95 -8.50 -13.71
N TYR A 44 1.90 -7.43 -12.90
CA TYR A 44 1.37 -7.50 -11.53
C TYR A 44 -0.12 -7.84 -11.51
N VAL A 45 -0.91 -7.28 -12.43
CA VAL A 45 -2.34 -7.62 -12.54
C VAL A 45 -2.50 -9.11 -12.87
N GLN A 46 -1.71 -9.65 -13.80
CA GLN A 46 -1.76 -11.08 -14.14
C GLN A 46 -1.33 -11.99 -12.98
N ARG A 47 -0.37 -11.55 -12.16
CA ARG A 47 0.15 -12.36 -11.05
C ARG A 47 -0.74 -12.29 -9.81
N TYR A 48 -1.34 -11.14 -9.52
CA TYR A 48 -1.95 -10.87 -8.22
C TYR A 48 -3.42 -10.43 -8.28
N ALA A 49 -3.94 -9.99 -9.43
CA ALA A 49 -5.27 -9.42 -9.55
C ALA A 49 -6.14 -10.16 -10.59
N THR A 50 -5.96 -11.47 -10.68
CA THR A 50 -6.84 -12.38 -11.45
C THR A 50 -7.80 -13.09 -10.52
N LYS A 51 -8.90 -13.62 -11.08
CA LYS A 51 -9.88 -14.38 -10.30
C LYS A 51 -9.23 -15.60 -9.65
N GLU A 52 -8.36 -16.27 -10.40
CA GLU A 52 -7.62 -17.45 -9.95
C GLU A 52 -6.68 -17.12 -8.80
N ALA A 53 -6.01 -15.96 -8.83
CA ALA A 53 -5.15 -15.51 -7.73
C ALA A 53 -5.95 -15.19 -6.46
N VAL A 54 -7.16 -14.62 -6.61
CA VAL A 54 -8.07 -14.37 -5.48
C VAL A 54 -8.58 -15.68 -4.90
N ASP A 55 -9.08 -16.59 -5.75
CA ASP A 55 -9.59 -17.89 -5.32
C ASP A 55 -8.48 -18.68 -4.59
N ALA A 56 -7.25 -18.69 -5.12
CA ALA A 56 -6.11 -19.34 -4.47
C ALA A 56 -5.72 -18.69 -3.13
N ALA A 57 -5.79 -17.36 -3.01
CA ALA A 57 -5.51 -16.69 -1.75
C ALA A 57 -6.58 -16.98 -0.67
N MET A 58 -7.84 -17.16 -1.06
CA MET A 58 -8.92 -17.50 -0.14
C MET A 58 -8.84 -18.96 0.33
N ASP A 59 -8.44 -19.89 -0.55
CA ASP A 59 -8.27 -21.31 -0.19
C ASP A 59 -7.05 -21.57 0.74
N ASN A 60 -6.09 -20.63 0.82
CA ASN A 60 -4.95 -20.73 1.76
C ASN A 60 -5.26 -20.14 3.15
N ASP A 61 -6.40 -19.46 3.35
CA ASP A 61 -6.78 -18.86 4.64
C ASP A 61 -7.35 -19.90 5.63
N ASP A 62 -7.70 -21.11 5.15
CA ASP A 62 -8.19 -22.22 5.98
C ASP A 62 -7.08 -23.03 6.70
N GLU A 63 -5.78 -22.74 6.47
CA GLU A 63 -4.66 -23.45 7.11
C GLU A 63 -3.81 -22.64 8.11
N ASP A 64 -4.02 -21.33 8.30
CA ASP A 64 -3.26 -20.50 9.28
C ASP A 64 -4.19 -19.77 10.28
N GLY A 65 -5.02 -20.56 10.98
CA GLY A 65 -5.83 -20.12 12.10
C GLY A 65 -5.11 -20.07 13.45
N GLU A 66 -3.83 -19.71 13.51
CA GLU A 66 -3.08 -19.57 14.77
C GLU A 66 -2.15 -18.33 14.77
N ASP A 67 -2.64 -17.26 15.39
CA ASP A 67 -1.93 -16.45 16.38
C ASP A 67 -0.70 -15.61 15.99
N GLU A 68 -0.88 -14.41 15.42
CA GLU A 68 0.06 -13.30 15.68
C GLU A 68 -0.68 -11.97 15.95
N GLU A 69 -1.09 -11.85 17.21
CA GLU A 69 -1.14 -10.65 18.04
C GLU A 69 -0.82 -9.32 17.31
N MET A 70 -1.87 -8.56 16.99
CA MET A 70 -1.78 -7.16 16.59
C MET A 70 -0.97 -6.38 17.63
N SER A 71 0.32 -6.20 17.39
CA SER A 71 1.21 -5.47 18.29
C SER A 71 0.70 -4.04 18.46
N ASP A 72 0.24 -3.77 19.68
CA ASP A 72 -0.22 -2.50 20.21
C ASP A 72 0.74 -1.35 19.85
N ILE A 73 0.39 -0.56 18.82
CA ILE A 73 1.06 0.71 18.49
C ILE A 73 0.63 1.83 19.47
N GLY A 74 0.72 1.51 20.76
CA GLY A 74 0.13 2.26 21.88
C GLY A 74 1.14 2.70 22.95
N SER A 75 2.43 2.80 22.66
CA SER A 75 3.38 3.39 23.60
C SER A 75 4.44 4.26 22.93
N ILE A 76 3.99 5.42 22.41
CA ILE A 76 4.86 6.60 22.48
C ILE A 76 4.69 7.14 23.90
N SER A 77 5.70 6.88 24.74
CA SER A 77 5.78 7.45 26.08
C SER A 77 5.83 8.97 25.95
N GLU A 78 4.74 9.61 26.35
CA GLU A 78 4.65 11.04 26.64
C GLU A 78 5.17 11.24 28.06
N ASP A 79 6.48 11.40 28.20
CA ASP A 79 7.19 11.70 29.45
C ASP A 79 8.62 12.12 29.03
N GLU A 80 9.25 13.20 29.42
CA GLU A 80 8.98 14.39 30.21
C GLU A 80 10.25 15.24 29.94
N GLU A 81 10.16 16.57 29.87
CA GLU A 81 11.33 17.44 29.63
C GLU A 81 12.43 17.22 30.69
N PRO A 82 13.72 17.09 30.31
CA PRO A 82 14.82 17.36 31.23
C PRO A 82 15.49 18.68 30.87
N GLY A 83 15.22 19.71 31.69
CA GLY A 83 16.08 20.87 31.78
C GLY A 83 17.50 20.50 32.22
N HIS A 84 18.49 21.13 31.61
CA HIS A 84 19.88 21.18 32.10
C HIS A 84 20.52 22.48 31.58
N MET A 85 20.45 23.60 32.32
CA MET A 85 21.36 24.12 33.35
C MET A 85 22.73 24.63 32.83
N ASP A 86 22.89 25.96 32.94
CA ASP A 86 24.07 26.85 33.06
C ASP A 86 25.47 26.46 32.53
N ASP A 87 26.08 27.33 31.70
CA ASP A 87 27.00 28.43 32.11
C ASP A 87 27.11 29.49 30.99
#